data_AF-A0A517QWX8-F1
#
_entry.id   AF-A0A517QWX8-F1
#
_cell.length_a   1.000
_cell.length_b   1.000
_cell.length_c   1.000
_cell.angle_alpha   90.00
_cell.angle_beta   90.00
_cell.angle_gamma   90.00
#
_symmetry.space_group_name_H-M   'P 1'
#
loop_
_entity.id
_entity.type
_entity.pdbx_description
1 polymer ?
#
loop_
_entity_poly.entity_id
_entity_poly.type
_entity_poly.pdbx_seq_one_letter_code
_entity_poly.pdbx_strand_id
1 'polypeptide(L)' 'MSIDKSLRRKGRLVRARNVLKREERIEFLKKQDRWTDESSPIGLPKVRIPKTVVGKKKKKKTTEDEDKKEGKKK' A
#
# COMPACT_ATOMS: atom_id res chain seq x y z
N MET A 1 6.93 -30.63 22.15
CA MET A 1 6.27 -29.71 23.10
C MET A 1 4.79 -29.60 22.76
N SER A 2 3.96 -30.31 23.52
CA SER A 2 2.49 -30.21 23.45
C SER A 2 2.04 -28.85 23.97
N ILE A 3 0.98 -28.30 23.38
CA ILE A 3 0.30 -27.12 23.94
C ILE A 3 -1.12 -27.53 24.30
N ASP A 4 -1.59 -27.04 25.44
CA ASP A 4 -2.93 -27.34 25.91
C ASP A 4 -4.00 -26.81 24.96
N LYS A 5 -5.14 -27.51 24.88
CA LYS A 5 -6.21 -27.26 23.91
C LYS A 5 -6.87 -25.88 24.09
N SER A 6 -6.79 -25.33 25.30
CA SER A 6 -7.27 -23.97 25.62
C SER A 6 -6.33 -22.87 25.13
N LEU A 7 -5.06 -23.18 24.88
CA LEU A 7 -4.06 -22.22 24.42
C LEU A 7 -4.18 -22.00 22.90
N ARG A 8 -5.02 -21.04 22.50
CA ARG A 8 -5.11 -20.60 21.09
C ARG A 8 -3.79 -19.99 20.67
N ARG A 9 -2.94 -20.77 19.98
CA ARG A 9 -1.75 -20.24 19.31
C ARG A 9 -2.19 -19.29 18.20
N LYS A 10 -2.00 -17.98 18.40
CA LYS A 10 -2.04 -17.01 17.30
C LYS A 10 -0.96 -17.45 16.30
N GLY A 11 -1.34 -17.74 15.05
CA GLY A 11 -0.45 -18.34 14.07
C GLY A 11 0.86 -17.57 13.94
N ARG A 12 2.00 -18.28 14.06
CA ARG A 12 3.37 -17.70 14.08
C ARG A 12 3.69 -16.86 12.85
N LEU A 13 2.99 -17.08 11.74
CA LEU A 13 3.18 -16.38 10.47
C LEU A 13 1.86 -15.73 10.03
N VAL A 14 1.55 -14.56 10.58
CA VAL A 14 0.58 -13.65 9.96
C VAL A 14 1.25 -13.12 8.67
N ARG A 15 1.09 -13.86 7.57
CA ARG A 15 1.62 -13.44 6.28
C ARG A 15 0.85 -12.21 5.81
N ALA A 16 1.57 -11.25 5.22
CA ALA A 16 0.92 -10.17 4.50
C ALA A 16 0.05 -10.78 3.38
N ARG A 17 -1.16 -10.24 3.23
CA ARG A 17 -2.08 -10.64 2.15
C ARG A 17 -1.55 -10.09 0.82
N ASN A 18 -1.95 -10.69 -0.30
CA ASN A 18 -1.50 -10.22 -1.61
C ASN A 18 -2.34 -9.06 -2.15
N VAL A 19 -3.64 -9.04 -1.82
CA VAL A 19 -4.64 -8.08 -2.33
C VAL A 19 -5.31 -7.37 -1.16
N LEU A 20 -5.59 -6.07 -1.35
CA LEU A 20 -6.35 -5.25 -0.40
C LEU A 20 -7.80 -5.75 -0.23
N LYS A 21 -8.41 -5.49 0.93
CA LYS A 21 -9.86 -5.70 1.15
C LYS A 21 -10.68 -4.86 0.18
N ARG A 22 -11.96 -5.19 0.03
CA ARG A 22 -12.88 -4.44 -0.84
C ARG A 22 -12.90 -2.94 -0.49
N GLU A 23 -13.10 -2.60 0.78
CA GLU A 23 -13.10 -1.22 1.29
C GLU A 23 -11.77 -0.51 0.98
N GLU A 24 -10.66 -1.13 1.36
CA GLU A 24 -9.29 -0.64 1.07
C GLU A 24 -9.05 -0.41 -0.44
N ARG A 25 -9.65 -1.24 -1.31
CA ARG A 25 -9.58 -1.07 -2.77
C ARG A 25 -10.40 0.12 -3.25
N ILE A 26 -11.60 0.33 -2.71
CA ILE A 26 -12.43 1.48 -3.05
C ILE A 26 -11.69 2.76 -2.67
N GLU A 27 -11.13 2.85 -1.47
CA GLU A 27 -10.31 3.99 -1.05
C GLU A 27 -9.09 4.22 -1.95
N PHE A 28 -8.41 3.15 -2.36
CA PHE A 28 -7.27 3.23 -3.26
C PHE A 28 -7.68 3.72 -4.66
N LEU A 29 -8.83 3.26 -5.19
CA LEU A 29 -9.35 3.68 -6.48
C LEU A 29 -9.88 5.11 -6.45
N LYS A 30 -10.48 5.54 -5.33
CA LYS A 30 -10.86 6.94 -5.07
C LYS A 30 -9.63 7.85 -5.12
N LYS A 31 -8.51 7.46 -4.50
CA LYS A 31 -7.23 8.21 -4.56
C LYS A 31 -6.58 8.25 -5.94
N GLN A 32 -7.04 7.43 -6.88
CA GLN A 32 -6.51 7.34 -8.25
C GLN A 32 -7.50 7.93 -9.27
N ASP A 33 -8.58 8.58 -8.81
CA ASP A 33 -9.66 9.12 -9.64
C ASP A 33 -10.29 8.10 -10.60
N ARG A 34 -10.21 6.80 -10.25
CA ARG A 34 -10.77 5.68 -11.02
C ARG A 34 -12.07 5.12 -10.42
N TRP A 35 -12.57 5.76 -9.37
CA TRP A 35 -13.78 5.35 -8.67
C TRP A 35 -14.80 6.48 -8.69
N THR A 36 -16.03 6.17 -9.11
CA THR A 36 -17.19 7.06 -9.00
C THR A 36 -18.18 6.46 -8.00
N ASP A 37 -19.04 7.26 -7.38
CA ASP A 37 -20.01 6.75 -6.40
C ASP A 37 -21.12 5.90 -7.03
N GLU A 38 -21.29 5.97 -8.35
CA GLU A 38 -22.14 5.09 -9.15
C GLU A 38 -21.46 3.75 -9.52
N SER A 39 -20.15 3.63 -9.26
CA SER A 39 -19.40 2.41 -9.55
C SER A 39 -19.83 1.25 -8.64
N SER A 40 -19.99 0.06 -9.22
CA SER A 40 -20.39 -1.12 -8.45
C SER A 40 -19.30 -1.52 -7.42
N PRO A 41 -19.67 -1.79 -6.15
CA PRO A 41 -18.74 -2.31 -5.14
C PRO A 41 -18.24 -3.73 -5.43
N ILE A 42 -18.79 -4.40 -6.44
CA ILE A 42 -18.49 -5.78 -6.84
C ILE A 42 -17.65 -5.75 -8.13
N GLY A 43 -16.77 -6.74 -8.31
CA GLY A 43 -15.95 -6.82 -9.54
C GLY A 43 -14.74 -5.88 -9.60
N LEU A 44 -14.35 -5.25 -8.47
CA LEU A 44 -13.21 -4.32 -8.42
C LEU A 44 -11.90 -4.96 -8.94
N PRO A 45 -11.01 -4.17 -9.58
CA PRO A 45 -9.69 -4.63 -9.99
C PRO A 45 -8.85 -5.10 -8.80
N LYS A 46 -7.91 -6.03 -9.03
CA LYS A 46 -7.00 -6.53 -7.99
C LYS A 46 -5.93 -5.47 -7.68
N VAL A 47 -5.98 -4.88 -6.48
CA VAL A 47 -4.96 -3.93 -6.02
C VAL A 47 -4.03 -4.61 -5.02
N ARG A 48 -2.73 -4.57 -5.30
CA ARG A 48 -1.69 -5.15 -4.44
C ARG A 48 -1.45 -4.29 -3.21
N ILE A 49 -1.08 -4.91 -2.09
CA ILE A 49 -0.65 -4.18 -0.90
C ILE A 49 0.65 -3.40 -1.19
N PRO A 50 0.68 -2.07 -0.95
CA PRO A 50 1.90 -1.29 -1.10
C PRO A 50 2.97 -1.77 -0.11
N LYS A 51 4.14 -2.15 -0.63
CA LYS A 51 5.28 -2.54 0.21
C LYS A 51 5.98 -1.27 0.70
N THR A 52 5.90 -0.98 1.99
CA THR A 52 6.70 0.08 2.58
C THR A 52 8.16 -0.37 2.64
N VAL A 53 9.04 0.32 1.90
CA VAL A 53 10.50 0.16 2.05
C VAL A 53 10.96 0.90 3.30
N VAL A 54 10.85 0.26 4.46
CA VAL A 54 11.40 0.77 5.72
C VAL A 54 12.93 0.62 5.65
N GLY A 55 13.65 1.72 5.39
CA GLY A 55 15.12 1.69 5.47
C GLY A 55 15.95 2.45 4.41
N LYS A 56 15.41 3.40 3.63
CA LYS A 56 16.29 4.34 2.92
C LYS A 56 16.90 5.32 3.93
N LYS A 57 18.12 5.04 4.40
CA LYS A 57 18.96 6.02 5.10
C LYS A 57 19.03 7.28 4.22
N LYS A 58 18.65 8.46 4.76
CA LYS A 58 18.87 9.74 4.08
C LYS A 58 20.37 9.88 3.85
N LYS A 59 20.83 9.76 2.60
CA LYS A 59 22.16 10.26 2.23
C LYS A 59 22.11 11.78 2.36
N LYS A 60 23.02 12.33 3.16
CA LYS A 60 23.24 13.76 3.29
C LYS A 60 24.15 14.22 2.15
N LYS A 61 23.85 15.40 1.58
CA LYS A 61 24.59 16.19 0.55
C LYS A 61 24.34 15.73 -0.90
N THR A 62 24.13 16.60 -1.89
CA THR A 62 24.54 18.01 -2.09
C THR A 62 23.64 18.69 -3.13
N THR A 63 23.58 20.02 -3.06
CA THR A 63 23.05 21.00 -4.03
C THR A 63 23.33 20.65 -5.50
N GLU A 64 22.38 20.06 -6.24
CA GLU A 64 22.43 19.99 -7.72
C GLU A 64 21.14 19.44 -8.39
N ASP A 65 19.97 19.54 -7.76
CA ASP A 65 18.70 19.02 -8.34
C ASP A 65 17.52 19.99 -8.16
N GLU A 66 17.79 21.29 -8.00
CA GLU A 66 16.76 22.34 -8.09
C GLU A 66 16.56 22.85 -9.54
N ASP A 67 17.48 22.60 -10.47
CA ASP A 67 17.41 23.17 -11.84
C ASP A 67 16.50 22.44 -12.85
N LYS A 68 15.81 21.35 -12.49
CA LYS A 68 14.91 20.64 -13.42
C LYS A 68 13.41 20.87 -13.21
N LYS A 69 13.01 21.72 -12.25
CA LYS A 69 11.58 22.00 -11.98
C LYS A 69 11.03 23.32 -12.54
N GLU A 70 11.85 24.23 -13.04
CA GLU A 70 11.34 25.51 -13.59
C GLU A 70 11.25 25.57 -15.13
N GLY A 71 11.87 24.67 -15.89
CA GLY A 71 11.94 24.74 -17.36
C GLY A 71 10.83 24.07 -18.18
N LYS A 72 9.76 23.52 -17.58
CA LYS A 72 8.68 22.82 -18.31
C LYS A 72 7.26 23.34 -18.06
N LYS A 73 7.15 24.57 -17.54
CA LYS A 73 5.93 25.40 -17.64
C LYS A 73 6.19 26.56 -18.60
N LYS A 74 6.16 26.27 -19.90
CA LYS A 74 5.79 27.23 -20.94
C LYS A 74 5.25 26.48 -22.14
#